data_AF-A0A4Q6DZI6-F1
#
_entry.id   AF-A0A4Q6DZI6-F1
#
_cell.length_a   1.000
_cell.length_b   1.000
_cell.length_c   1.000
_cell.angle_alpha   90.00
_cell.angle_beta   90.00
_cell.angle_gamma   90.00
#
_symmetry.space_group_name_H-M   'P 1'
#
loop_
_entity.id
_entity.type
_entity.pdbx_description
1 polymer ?
#
loop_
_entity_poly.entity_id
_entity_poly.type
_entity_poly.pdbx_seq_one_letter_code
_entity_poly.pdbx_strand_id
1 'polypeptide(L)'
;MESAHRSEKGNAPRNEDTCLAVPERGTFLVCDGLGGAKGGSLASRLAAEGMVEWVGRMQPLLDRLKTSAKKEERLALERELNLGFQETSRRIFEAAAEDK
;
A
#
# COMPACT_ATOMS: atom_id res chain seq x y z
N MET A 1 -17.06 9.72 5.78
CA MET A 1 -15.84 9.69 6.62
C MET A 1 -14.91 10.75 6.07
N GLU A 2 -14.45 11.67 6.91
CA GLU A 2 -13.44 12.66 6.53
C GLU A 2 -12.05 12.09 6.85
N SER A 3 -11.07 12.36 5.99
CA SER A 3 -9.68 11.91 6.19
C SER A 3 -8.70 12.99 5.77
N ALA A 4 -7.57 13.05 6.45
CA ALA A 4 -6.45 13.91 6.09
C ALA A 4 -5.15 13.09 6.06
N HIS A 5 -4.23 13.46 5.18
CA HIS A 5 -2.85 13.00 5.21
C HIS A 5 -1.92 14.19 4.91
N ARG A 6 -0.72 14.16 5.49
CA ARG A 6 0.36 15.12 5.23
C ARG A 6 1.65 14.33 5.16
N SER A 7 2.53 14.71 4.25
CA SER A 7 3.89 14.16 4.16
C SER A 7 4.86 15.31 3.88
N GLU A 8 6.02 15.28 4.53
CA GLU A 8 7.04 16.33 4.44
C GLU A 8 8.43 15.71 4.36
N LYS A 9 9.27 16.21 3.45
CA LYS A 9 10.66 15.73 3.29
C LYS A 9 11.57 16.03 4.49
N GLY A 10 11.20 17.00 5.33
CA GLY A 10 12.09 17.59 6.33
C GLY A 10 13.44 18.05 5.74
N ASN A 11 14.53 17.56 6.32
CA ASN A 11 15.90 17.89 5.92
C ASN A 11 16.42 17.04 4.74
N ALA A 12 15.65 16.06 4.26
CA ALA A 12 16.04 15.25 3.11
C ALA A 12 16.08 16.10 1.82
N PRO A 13 16.92 15.73 0.83
CA PRO A 13 16.97 16.43 -0.46
C PRO A 13 15.64 16.31 -1.23
N ARG A 14 14.90 15.20 -1.05
CA ARG A 14 13.58 14.95 -1.64
C ARG A 14 12.72 14.15 -0.67
N ASN A 15 11.40 14.21 -0.86
CA ASN A 15 10.47 13.32 -0.19
C ASN A 15 10.35 12.04 -1.01
N GLU A 16 10.63 10.89 -0.39
CA GLU A 16 10.46 9.57 -1.01
C GLU A 16 9.24 8.84 -0.43
N ASP A 17 8.48 9.47 0.47
CA ASP A 17 7.26 8.91 1.05
C ASP A 17 6.06 9.04 0.11
N THR A 18 5.18 8.05 0.17
CA THR A 18 3.82 8.12 -0.39
C THR A 18 2.80 7.86 0.69
N CYS A 19 1.86 8.80 0.87
CA CYS A 19 0.70 8.65 1.75
C CYS A 19 -0.57 8.62 0.90
N LEU A 20 -1.50 7.72 1.22
CA LEU A 20 -2.74 7.60 0.47
C LEU A 20 -3.90 7.24 1.41
N ALA A 21 -5.02 7.93 1.23
CA ALA A 21 -6.25 7.70 1.96
C ALA A 21 -7.37 7.39 0.96
N VAL A 22 -8.03 6.25 1.14
CA VAL A 22 -9.19 5.82 0.34
C VAL A 22 -10.33 5.50 1.33
N PRO A 23 -11.00 6.53 1.86
CA PRO A 23 -12.01 6.38 2.91
C PRO A 23 -13.17 5.47 2.50
N GLU A 24 -13.55 5.49 1.22
CA GLU A 24 -14.59 4.63 0.66
C GLU A 24 -14.28 3.14 0.76
N ARG A 25 -12.99 2.78 0.85
CA ARG A 25 -12.51 1.40 1.10
C ARG A 25 -12.05 1.18 2.54
N GLY A 26 -12.12 2.21 3.39
CA GLY A 26 -11.58 2.18 4.76
C GLY A 26 -10.07 1.91 4.80
N THR A 27 -9.33 2.37 3.78
CA THR A 27 -7.90 2.07 3.60
C THR A 27 -7.06 3.33 3.76
N PHE A 28 -6.00 3.22 4.54
CA PHE A 28 -4.99 4.26 4.74
C PHE A 28 -3.62 3.60 4.62
N LEU A 29 -2.75 4.19 3.81
CA LEU A 29 -1.42 3.66 3.53
C LEU A 29 -0.38 4.75 3.72
N VAL A 30 0.74 4.35 4.31
CA VAL A 30 1.97 5.13 4.37
C VAL A 30 3.07 4.20 3.89
N CYS A 31 3.79 4.64 2.86
CA CYS A 31 4.89 3.89 2.25
C CYS A 31 6.14 4.77 2.32
N ASP A 32 7.14 4.31 3.07
CA ASP A 32 8.47 4.94 3.16
C ASP A 32 9.35 4.38 2.03
N GLY A 33 9.81 5.26 1.16
CA GLY A 33 10.60 4.91 -0.01
C GLY A 33 12.09 4.81 0.29
N LEU A 34 12.67 3.63 0.09
CA LEU A 34 14.11 3.42 0.18
C LEU A 34 14.68 3.14 -1.21
N GLY A 35 15.51 4.04 -1.73
CA GLY A 35 16.15 3.82 -3.05
C GLY A 35 16.94 5.01 -3.61
N GLY A 36 16.86 6.18 -2.98
CA GLY A 36 17.55 7.38 -3.41
C GLY A 36 16.78 8.09 -4.51
N ALA A 37 16.43 9.36 -4.26
CA ALA A 37 15.70 10.29 -5.13
C ALA A 37 14.61 9.63 -6.01
N LYS A 38 14.98 9.16 -7.21
CA LYS A 38 14.05 8.53 -8.16
C LYS A 38 13.59 7.14 -7.72
N GLY A 39 14.51 6.32 -7.21
CA GLY A 39 14.23 4.92 -6.85
C GLY A 39 13.24 4.81 -5.69
N GLY A 40 13.47 5.54 -4.59
CA GLY A 40 12.56 5.47 -3.44
C GLY A 40 11.20 6.12 -3.69
N SER A 41 11.17 7.25 -4.42
CA SER A 41 9.89 7.89 -4.81
C SER A 41 9.04 6.97 -5.70
N LEU A 42 9.66 6.27 -6.65
CA LEU A 42 8.96 5.30 -7.50
C LEU A 42 8.50 4.08 -6.70
N ALA A 43 9.38 3.53 -5.85
CA ALA A 43 9.08 2.35 -5.04
C ALA A 43 7.91 2.59 -4.07
N SER A 44 7.91 3.69 -3.33
CA SER A 44 6.82 4.00 -2.38
C SER A 44 5.49 4.24 -3.08
N ARG A 45 5.52 4.88 -4.26
CA ARG A 45 4.33 5.10 -5.07
C ARG A 45 3.73 3.79 -5.58
N LEU A 46 4.55 2.94 -6.19
CA LEU A 46 4.12 1.63 -6.70
C LEU A 46 3.63 0.72 -5.56
N ALA A 47 4.26 0.81 -4.37
CA ALA A 47 3.79 0.13 -3.17
C ALA A 47 2.37 0.55 -2.77
N ALA A 48 2.13 1.87 -2.69
CA ALA A 48 0.82 2.39 -2.33
C ALA A 48 -0.24 2.03 -3.38
N GLU A 49 0.02 2.28 -4.67
CA GLU A 49 -0.91 2.00 -5.76
C GLU A 49 -1.25 0.49 -5.83
N GLY A 50 -0.25 -0.39 -5.79
CA GLY A 50 -0.45 -1.84 -5.84
C GLY A 50 -1.27 -2.38 -4.66
N MET A 51 -1.03 -1.86 -3.45
CA MET A 51 -1.79 -2.26 -2.27
C MET A 51 -3.23 -1.75 -2.31
N VAL A 52 -3.50 -0.55 -2.84
CA VAL A 52 -4.88 -0.06 -3.04
C VAL A 52 -5.66 -0.93 -4.01
N GLU A 53 -5.05 -1.28 -5.15
CA GLU A 53 -5.66 -2.19 -6.11
C GLU A 53 -5.93 -3.56 -5.50
N TRP A 54 -5.00 -4.07 -4.70
CA TRP A 54 -5.14 -5.36 -4.02
C TRP A 54 -6.28 -5.33 -3.00
N VAL A 55 -6.30 -4.31 -2.13
CA VAL A 55 -7.37 -4.11 -1.14
C VAL A 55 -8.73 -3.95 -1.83
N GLY A 56 -8.78 -3.30 -2.99
CA GLY A 56 -9.99 -3.19 -3.78
C GLY A 56 -10.56 -4.53 -4.24
N ARG A 57 -9.71 -5.54 -4.51
CA ARG A 57 -10.13 -6.91 -4.82
C ARG A 57 -10.62 -7.68 -3.58
N MET A 58 -10.12 -7.33 -2.41
CA MET A 58 -10.48 -7.95 -1.14
C MET A 58 -11.74 -7.35 -0.49
N GLN A 59 -12.40 -6.37 -1.12
CA GLN A 59 -13.55 -5.68 -0.54
C GLN A 59 -14.63 -6.62 0.03
N PRO A 60 -15.01 -7.74 -0.63
CA PRO A 60 -15.97 -8.68 -0.05
C PRO A 60 -15.51 -9.29 1.27
N LEU A 61 -14.23 -9.63 1.41
CA LEU A 61 -13.64 -10.15 2.64
C LEU A 61 -13.66 -9.08 3.76
N LEU A 62 -13.32 -7.83 3.40
CA LEU A 62 -13.35 -6.71 4.33
C LEU A 62 -14.77 -6.42 4.84
N ASP A 63 -15.78 -6.53 3.98
CA ASP A 63 -17.18 -6.33 4.38
C ASP A 63 -17.68 -7.45 5.30
N ARG A 64 -17.24 -8.71 5.10
CA ARG A 64 -17.50 -9.79 6.06
C ARG A 64 -16.82 -9.53 7.41
N LEU A 65 -15.58 -9.07 7.42
CA LEU A 65 -14.86 -8.74 8.65
C LEU A 65 -15.51 -7.62 9.47
N LYS A 66 -16.12 -6.62 8.81
CA LYS A 66 -16.87 -5.54 9.48
C LYS A 66 -18.11 -6.07 10.22
N THR A 67 -18.72 -7.14 9.71
CA THR A 67 -19.95 -7.72 10.31
C THR A 67 -19.64 -8.79 11.35
N SER A 68 -18.60 -9.61 11.15
CA SER A 68 -18.16 -10.61 12.12
C SER A 68 -16.68 -10.98 11.93
N ALA A 69 -15.81 -10.52 12.83
CA ALA A 69 -14.37 -10.76 12.77
C ALA A 69 -13.96 -12.11 13.38
N LYS A 70 -14.50 -13.21 12.83
CA LYS A 70 -14.13 -14.59 13.20
C LYS A 70 -12.65 -14.86 12.92
N LYS A 71 -12.09 -15.87 13.59
CA LYS A 71 -10.68 -16.27 13.44
C LYS A 71 -10.34 -16.61 12.00
N GLU A 72 -11.25 -17.28 11.29
CA GLU A 72 -11.07 -17.73 9.91
C GLU A 72 -10.96 -16.53 8.95
N GLU A 73 -11.80 -15.50 9.12
CA GLU A 73 -11.75 -14.29 8.29
C GLU A 73 -10.48 -13.46 8.56
N ARG A 74 -10.01 -13.44 9.82
CA ARG A 74 -8.73 -12.79 10.17
C ARG A 74 -7.54 -13.50 9.51
N LEU A 75 -7.54 -14.83 9.52
CA LEU A 75 -6.51 -15.62 8.85
C LEU A 75 -6.56 -15.44 7.32
N ALA A 76 -7.76 -15.38 6.75
CA ALA A 76 -7.93 -15.09 5.33
C ALA A 76 -7.40 -13.69 4.99
N LEU A 77 -7.68 -12.68 5.81
CA LEU A 77 -7.15 -11.33 5.62
C LEU A 77 -5.63 -11.29 5.66
N GLU A 78 -5.01 -11.93 6.65
CA GLU A 78 -3.56 -12.00 6.76
C GLU A 78 -2.93 -12.65 5.52
N ARG A 79 -3.51 -13.76 5.05
CA ARG A 79 -3.07 -14.44 3.83
C ARG A 79 -3.17 -13.52 2.61
N GLU A 80 -4.31 -12.88 2.42
CA GLU A 80 -4.54 -12.00 1.26
C GLU A 80 -3.65 -10.76 1.32
N LEU A 81 -3.41 -10.16 2.49
CA LEU A 81 -2.45 -9.06 2.63
C LEU A 81 -1.04 -9.49 2.26
N ASN A 82 -0.59 -10.65 2.72
CA ASN A 82 0.72 -11.20 2.36
C ASN A 82 0.87 -11.43 0.84
N LEU A 83 -0.17 -11.95 0.18
CA LEU A 83 -0.17 -12.09 -1.27
C LEU A 83 -0.11 -10.73 -1.97
N GLY A 84 -0.84 -9.74 -1.47
CA GLY A 84 -0.80 -8.37 -1.98
C GLY A 84 0.58 -7.74 -1.84
N PHE A 85 1.25 -7.92 -0.71
CA PHE A 85 2.62 -7.46 -0.51
C PHE A 85 3.60 -8.13 -1.47
N GLN A 86 3.51 -9.46 -1.65
CA GLN A 86 4.39 -10.20 -2.57
C GLN A 86 4.21 -9.75 -4.02
N GLU A 87 2.95 -9.65 -4.48
CA GLU A 87 2.63 -9.21 -5.84
C GLU A 87 3.11 -7.77 -6.08
N THR A 88 2.87 -6.87 -5.13
CA THR A 88 3.29 -5.47 -5.23
C THR A 88 4.82 -5.36 -5.21
N SER A 89 5.50 -6.15 -4.37
CA SER A 89 6.96 -6.18 -4.32
C SER A 89 7.57 -6.66 -5.63
N ARG A 90 6.95 -7.67 -6.27
CA ARG A 90 7.35 -8.16 -7.60
C ARG A 90 7.27 -7.05 -8.64
N ARG A 91 6.17 -6.28 -8.66
CA ARG A 91 6.00 -5.14 -9.59
C ARG A 91 7.05 -4.05 -9.38
N ILE A 92 7.38 -3.72 -8.13
CA ILE A 92 8.46 -2.76 -7.82
C ILE A 92 9.79 -3.27 -8.36
N PHE A 93 10.10 -4.54 -8.15
CA PHE A 93 11.34 -5.16 -8.66
C PHE A 93 11.41 -5.12 -10.20
N GLU A 94 10.31 -5.46 -10.87
CA GLU A 94 10.22 -5.43 -12.33
C GLU A 94 10.42 -4.00 -12.87
N ALA A 95 9.71 -3.01 -12.30
CA ALA A 95 9.88 -1.61 -12.68
C ALA A 95 11.32 -1.11 -12.45
N ALA A 96 11.96 -1.52 -11.35
CA ALA A 96 13.35 -1.18 -11.06
C ALA A 96 14.35 -1.86 -12.01
N ALA A 97 14.00 -3.01 -12.61
CA ALA A 97 14.83 -3.68 -13.59
C ALA A 97 14.77 -3.01 -14.99
N GLU A 98 13.67 -2.35 -15.31
CA GLU A 98 13.45 -1.62 -16.57
C GLU A 98 14.06 -0.21 -16.58
N ASP A 99 14.29 0.41 -15.42
CA ASP A 99 14.90 1.75 -15.27
C ASP A 99 16.45 1.75 -15.36
N LYS A 100 17.03 0.75 -16.06
CA LYS A 100 18.48 0.57 -16.25
C LYS A 100 19.01 1.09 -17.59
#